data_AF-A0A1F2RSC5-F1
#
_entry.id   AF-A0A1F2RSC5-F1
#
_cell.length_a   1.000
_cell.length_b   1.000
_cell.length_c   1.000
_cell.angle_alpha   90.00
_cell.angle_beta   90.00
_cell.angle_gamma   90.00
#
_symmetry.space_group_name_H-M   'P 1'
#
loop_
_entity.id
_entity.type
_entity.pdbx_description
1 polymer ?
#
loop_
_entity_poly.entity_id
_entity_poly.type
_entity_poly.pdbx_seq_one_letter_code
_entity_poly.pdbx_strand_id
1 'polypeptide(L)'
;MVLTKQQKKVMDYIAGFLRDRGYSPSFQEIATGLGLRSVATVHKHVGTLERKGYLRRGRHRSRSLELGQKYLQDEKKARKELGVLELPLLGRIKSSRLIERVDPPVSIPLIDLTRNGGIFLFQVQGDTFMQDNILAGDYLLIERAPMVADGEIVIVLIDGAECILKRYYKQPDGRIRLASADVSIDPMILPADRVAIQGRAIGVLRLY
;
A
#
# COMPACT_ATOMS: atom_id res chain seq x y z
N MET A 1 -5.80 -12.23 -25.66
CA MET A 1 -4.84 -13.11 -26.37
C MET A 1 -3.70 -13.50 -25.42
N VAL A 2 -3.54 -14.79 -25.17
CA VAL A 2 -2.70 -15.35 -24.08
C VAL A 2 -1.21 -15.41 -24.49
N LEU A 3 -0.30 -15.24 -23.53
CA LEU A 3 1.14 -15.47 -23.72
C LEU A 3 1.44 -16.97 -23.66
N THR A 4 2.31 -17.46 -24.54
CA THR A 4 2.82 -18.84 -24.40
C THR A 4 3.74 -18.93 -23.18
N LYS A 5 3.96 -20.14 -22.65
CA LYS A 5 4.88 -20.36 -21.50
C LYS A 5 6.25 -19.71 -21.74
N GLN A 6 6.80 -19.82 -22.95
CA GLN A 6 8.10 -19.25 -23.29
C GLN A 6 8.06 -17.72 -23.43
N GLN A 7 7.01 -17.16 -24.01
CA GLN A 7 6.82 -15.70 -24.07
C GLN A 7 6.68 -15.10 -22.68
N LYS A 8 5.96 -15.78 -21.78
CA LYS A 8 5.82 -15.39 -20.37
C LYS A 8 7.18 -15.41 -19.66
N LYS A 9 7.99 -16.46 -19.80
CA LYS A 9 9.35 -16.49 -19.24
C LYS A 9 10.22 -15.32 -19.70
N VAL A 10 10.18 -15.00 -21.00
CA VAL A 10 10.91 -13.84 -21.54
C VAL A 10 10.40 -12.53 -20.95
N MET A 11 9.07 -12.37 -20.85
CA MET A 11 8.46 -11.18 -20.25
C MET A 11 8.82 -11.04 -18.77
N ASP A 12 8.66 -12.11 -17.98
CA ASP A 12 8.93 -12.14 -16.55
C ASP A 12 10.41 -11.78 -16.27
N TYR A 13 11.34 -12.30 -17.08
CA TYR A 13 12.77 -11.95 -16.99
C TYR A 13 13.03 -10.48 -17.27
N ILE A 14 12.46 -9.93 -18.34
CA ILE A 14 12.65 -8.52 -18.70
C ILE A 14 12.06 -7.61 -17.62
N ALA A 15 10.86 -7.92 -17.13
CA ALA A 15 10.18 -7.14 -16.09
C ALA A 15 10.95 -7.19 -14.76
N GLY A 16 11.43 -8.36 -14.35
CA GLY A 16 12.29 -8.51 -13.16
C GLY A 16 13.60 -7.73 -13.30
N PHE A 17 14.29 -7.87 -14.43
CA PHE A 17 15.54 -7.16 -14.67
C PHE A 17 15.38 -5.64 -14.64
N LEU A 18 14.31 -5.11 -15.25
CA LEU A 18 13.98 -3.69 -15.21
C LEU A 18 13.70 -3.21 -13.78
N ARG A 19 12.98 -3.99 -12.99
CA ARG A 19 12.65 -3.66 -11.59
C ARG A 19 13.90 -3.63 -10.71
N ASP A 20 14.79 -4.59 -10.88
CA ASP A 20 15.95 -4.76 -10.01
C ASP A 20 17.10 -3.81 -10.37
N ARG A 21 17.27 -3.48 -11.66
CA ARG A 21 18.42 -2.70 -12.13
C ARG A 21 18.08 -1.32 -12.68
N GLY A 22 16.80 -1.03 -12.93
CA GLY A 22 16.36 0.27 -13.45
C GLY A 22 16.65 0.51 -14.94
N TYR A 23 17.16 -0.49 -15.68
CA TYR A 23 17.40 -0.39 -17.12
C TYR A 23 17.07 -1.69 -17.85
N SER A 24 16.82 -1.61 -19.16
CA SER A 24 16.47 -2.78 -19.99
C SER A 24 17.65 -3.73 -20.16
N PRO A 25 17.44 -5.06 -20.05
CA PRO A 25 18.46 -6.02 -20.42
C PRO A 25 18.76 -5.97 -21.92
N SER A 26 19.96 -6.40 -22.30
CA SER A 26 20.35 -6.67 -23.68
C SER A 26 19.80 -8.02 -24.15
N PHE A 27 19.74 -8.25 -25.47
CA PHE A 27 19.26 -9.53 -25.97
C PHE A 27 20.21 -10.69 -25.67
N GLN A 28 21.51 -10.42 -25.51
CA GLN A 28 22.46 -11.41 -25.01
C GLN A 28 22.19 -11.73 -23.53
N GLU A 29 21.94 -10.72 -22.69
CA GLU A 29 21.60 -10.93 -21.27
C GLU A 29 20.31 -11.75 -21.11
N ILE A 30 19.30 -11.50 -21.95
CA ILE A 30 18.06 -12.30 -21.95
C ILE A 30 18.34 -13.74 -22.40
N ALA A 31 19.14 -13.93 -23.46
CA ALA A 31 19.47 -15.26 -23.96
C ALA A 31 20.22 -16.09 -22.91
N THR A 32 21.26 -15.51 -22.31
CA THR A 32 22.05 -16.14 -21.26
C THR A 32 21.22 -16.40 -20.02
N GLY A 33 20.46 -15.41 -19.54
CA GLY A 33 19.67 -15.53 -18.32
C GLY A 33 18.52 -16.54 -18.41
N LEU A 34 18.04 -16.85 -19.62
CA LEU A 34 17.00 -17.85 -19.86
C LEU A 34 17.51 -19.16 -20.48
N GLY A 35 18.82 -19.31 -20.66
CA GLY A 35 19.43 -20.50 -21.27
C GLY A 35 18.94 -20.76 -22.71
N LEU A 36 18.69 -19.71 -23.48
CA LEU A 36 18.18 -19.83 -24.86
C LEU A 36 19.31 -20.08 -25.85
N ARG A 37 19.06 -20.98 -26.81
CA ARG A 37 20.05 -21.43 -27.82
C ARG A 37 20.58 -20.31 -28.72
N SER A 38 19.84 -19.22 -28.90
CA SER A 38 20.26 -18.13 -29.79
C SER A 38 19.61 -16.80 -29.46
N VAL A 39 20.35 -15.71 -29.70
CA VAL A 39 19.86 -14.32 -29.63
C VAL A 39 18.71 -14.08 -30.60
N ALA A 40 18.70 -14.76 -31.76
CA ALA A 40 17.61 -14.70 -32.73
C ALA A 40 16.27 -15.17 -32.14
N THR A 41 16.29 -16.14 -31.22
CA THR A 41 15.09 -16.61 -30.51
C THR A 41 14.53 -15.52 -29.61
N VAL A 42 15.41 -14.76 -28.94
CA VAL A 42 15.02 -13.60 -28.12
C VAL A 42 14.38 -12.53 -29.00
N HIS A 43 15.00 -12.16 -30.13
CA HIS A 43 14.42 -11.20 -31.10
C HIS A 43 12.99 -11.57 -31.49
N LYS A 44 12.75 -12.86 -31.81
CA LYS A 44 11.42 -13.36 -32.17
C LYS A 44 10.42 -13.20 -31.03
N HIS A 45 10.81 -13.54 -29.80
CA HIS A 45 9.93 -13.40 -28.63
C HIS A 45 9.64 -11.94 -28.32
N VAL A 46 10.66 -11.08 -28.28
CA VAL A 46 10.50 -9.63 -28.04
C VAL A 46 9.60 -9.02 -29.09
N GLY A 47 9.84 -9.25 -30.40
CA GLY A 47 8.98 -8.71 -31.46
C GLY A 47 7.55 -9.25 -31.43
N THR A 48 7.31 -10.42 -30.83
CA THR A 48 5.95 -10.93 -30.60
C THR A 48 5.30 -10.26 -29.38
N LEU A 49 6.05 -10.04 -28.30
CA LEU A 49 5.59 -9.32 -27.11
C LEU A 49 5.26 -7.85 -27.44
N GLU A 50 6.06 -7.21 -28.30
CA GLU A 50 5.80 -5.88 -28.85
C GLU A 50 4.47 -5.83 -29.61
N ARG A 51 4.28 -6.71 -30.61
CA ARG A 51 3.03 -6.81 -31.37
C ARG A 51 1.82 -7.10 -30.48
N LYS A 52 2.00 -7.84 -29.39
CA LYS A 52 0.95 -8.14 -28.42
C LYS A 52 0.68 -7.00 -27.44
N GLY A 53 1.50 -5.94 -27.41
CA GLY A 53 1.37 -4.77 -26.54
C GLY A 53 1.98 -4.92 -25.15
N TYR A 54 2.77 -5.98 -24.88
CA TYR A 54 3.40 -6.23 -23.59
C TYR A 54 4.76 -5.54 -23.44
N LEU A 55 5.43 -5.24 -24.56
CA LEU A 55 6.67 -4.46 -24.60
C LEU A 55 6.51 -3.31 -25.59
N ARG A 56 7.31 -2.26 -25.40
CA ARG A 56 7.49 -1.18 -26.38
C ARG A 56 8.96 -0.81 -26.47
N ARG A 57 9.39 -0.27 -27.61
CA ARG A 57 10.72 0.33 -27.77
C ARG A 57 10.67 1.82 -27.51
N GLY A 58 11.53 2.27 -26.59
CA GLY A 58 11.86 3.67 -26.38
C GLY A 58 12.72 4.23 -27.52
N ARG A 59 13.03 5.53 -27.43
CA ARG A 59 13.64 6.31 -28.53
C ARG A 59 15.11 6.00 -28.83
N HIS A 60 15.83 5.28 -27.95
CA HIS A 60 17.26 4.93 -28.14
C HIS A 60 17.42 3.44 -28.49
N ARG A 61 18.01 3.07 -29.63
CA ARG A 61 17.93 1.69 -30.15
C ARG A 61 18.58 0.59 -29.29
N SER A 62 19.44 0.92 -28.33
CA SER A 62 20.06 -0.01 -27.38
C SER A 62 19.41 0.07 -26.01
N ARG A 63 19.04 -1.07 -25.41
CA ARG A 63 18.49 -1.16 -24.04
C ARG A 63 17.31 -0.20 -23.78
N SER A 64 16.39 -0.12 -24.73
CA SER A 64 15.18 0.71 -24.63
C SER A 64 13.89 -0.08 -24.57
N LEU A 65 13.95 -1.36 -24.19
CA LEU A 65 12.70 -2.06 -23.93
C LEU A 65 12.06 -1.46 -22.68
N GLU A 66 10.82 -1.06 -22.84
CA GLU A 66 9.96 -0.60 -21.77
C GLU A 66 8.74 -1.52 -21.68
N LEU A 67 8.13 -1.56 -20.50
CA LEU A 67 6.90 -2.30 -20.27
C LEU A 67 5.75 -1.65 -21.05
N GLY A 68 5.03 -2.45 -21.82
CA GLY A 68 3.87 -2.01 -22.58
C GLY A 68 2.62 -1.87 -21.70
N GLN A 69 1.63 -1.10 -22.16
CA GLN A 69 0.39 -0.87 -21.40
C GLN A 69 -0.33 -2.17 -21.03
N LYS A 70 -0.30 -3.19 -21.90
CA LYS A 70 -0.98 -4.45 -21.64
C LYS A 70 -0.34 -5.24 -20.50
N TYR A 71 0.99 -5.22 -20.40
CA TYR A 71 1.67 -5.80 -19.24
C TYR A 71 1.21 -5.13 -17.95
N LEU A 72 1.17 -3.80 -17.93
CA LEU A 72 0.74 -3.02 -16.76
C LEU A 72 -0.73 -3.30 -16.38
N GLN A 73 -1.61 -3.46 -17.38
CA GLN A 73 -3.01 -3.84 -17.15
C GLN A 73 -3.14 -5.25 -16.57
N ASP A 74 -2.45 -6.22 -17.15
CA ASP A 74 -2.48 -7.61 -16.69
C ASP A 74 -1.85 -7.75 -15.30
N GLU A 75 -0.77 -7.01 -15.01
CA GLU A 75 -0.14 -6.96 -13.68
C GLU A 75 -1.09 -6.36 -12.63
N LYS A 76 -1.80 -5.26 -12.95
CA LYS A 76 -2.85 -4.70 -12.08
C LYS A 76 -4.00 -5.69 -11.84
N LYS A 77 -4.43 -6.39 -12.89
CA LYS A 77 -5.51 -7.38 -12.76
C LYS A 77 -5.07 -8.58 -11.91
N ALA A 78 -3.86 -9.10 -12.14
CA ALA A 78 -3.29 -10.19 -11.36
C ALA A 78 -3.09 -9.79 -9.89
N ARG A 79 -2.63 -8.57 -9.62
CA ARG A 79 -2.56 -8.01 -8.25
C ARG A 79 -3.94 -7.99 -7.59
N LYS A 80 -4.98 -7.52 -8.29
CA LYS A 80 -6.36 -7.53 -7.79
C LYS A 80 -6.88 -8.95 -7.52
N GLU A 81 -6.60 -9.91 -8.41
CA GLU A 81 -7.00 -11.31 -8.25
C GLU A 81 -6.24 -12.02 -7.11
N LEU A 82 -4.99 -11.63 -6.87
CA LEU A 82 -4.15 -12.11 -5.76
C LEU A 82 -4.42 -11.36 -4.44
N GLY A 83 -5.44 -10.50 -4.35
CA GLY A 83 -5.73 -9.74 -3.13
C GLY A 83 -4.61 -8.76 -2.73
N VAL A 84 -3.75 -8.36 -3.67
CA VAL A 84 -2.73 -7.34 -3.42
C VAL A 84 -3.39 -5.97 -3.55
N LEU A 85 -3.80 -5.39 -2.42
CA LEU A 85 -4.34 -4.03 -2.38
C LEU A 85 -3.22 -2.98 -2.31
N GLU A 86 -3.33 -1.98 -3.17
CA GLU A 86 -2.57 -0.74 -3.00
C GLU A 86 -3.39 0.16 -2.07
N LEU A 87 -2.95 0.28 -0.81
CA LEU A 87 -3.62 1.15 0.14
C LEU A 87 -3.06 2.58 0.02
N PRO A 88 -3.92 3.61 -0.04
CA PRO A 88 -3.45 4.98 0.02
C PRO A 88 -2.84 5.25 1.40
N LEU A 89 -1.59 5.73 1.42
CA LEU A 89 -1.01 6.32 2.62
C LEU A 89 -1.58 7.74 2.74
N LEU A 90 -2.57 7.93 3.63
CA LEU A 90 -3.24 9.22 3.76
C LEU A 90 -2.42 10.24 4.55
N GLY A 91 -1.43 9.80 5.32
CA GLY A 91 -0.55 10.73 6.02
C GLY A 91 0.33 10.09 7.10
N ARG A 92 0.92 10.97 7.91
CA ARG A 92 1.73 10.64 9.09
C ARG A 92 1.04 11.17 10.34
N ILE A 93 0.97 10.36 11.39
CA ILE A 93 0.45 10.79 12.70
C ILE A 93 1.64 11.22 13.54
N LYS A 94 1.73 12.49 13.92
CA LYS A 94 2.77 12.99 14.84
C LYS A 94 2.09 13.64 16.02
N SER A 95 2.40 13.21 17.25
CA SER A 95 1.95 13.83 18.51
C SER A 95 0.52 14.37 18.46
N SER A 96 -0.46 13.47 18.52
CA SER A 96 -1.89 13.83 18.59
C SER A 96 -2.39 14.74 17.46
N ARG A 97 -1.71 14.83 16.32
CA ARG A 97 -2.20 15.52 15.12
C ARG A 97 -1.92 14.73 13.86
N LEU A 98 -2.91 14.67 13.00
CA LEU A 98 -2.79 14.11 11.65
C LEU A 98 -2.08 15.10 10.74
N ILE A 99 -0.97 14.68 10.13
CA ILE A 99 -0.35 15.39 9.02
C ILE A 99 -0.80 14.66 7.75
N GLU A 100 -1.81 15.20 7.07
CA GLU A 100 -2.27 14.64 5.81
C GLU A 100 -1.22 14.82 4.72
N ARG A 101 -1.05 13.74 3.94
CA ARG A 101 -0.31 13.62 2.67
C ARG A 101 1.17 13.26 2.77
N VAL A 102 1.46 12.02 2.37
CA VAL A 102 2.80 11.58 1.96
C VAL A 102 2.65 10.98 0.55
N ASP A 103 3.24 11.64 -0.44
CA ASP A 103 3.52 11.05 -1.75
C ASP A 103 4.89 10.36 -1.67
N PRO A 104 5.09 9.11 -2.17
CA PRO A 104 4.16 8.23 -2.90
C PRO A 104 3.40 7.20 -2.02
N PRO A 105 2.30 6.60 -2.51
CA PRO A 105 1.53 5.57 -1.81
C PRO A 105 2.31 4.26 -1.59
N VAL A 106 2.10 3.60 -0.46
CA VAL A 106 2.74 2.33 -0.09
C VAL A 106 1.87 1.16 -0.54
N SER A 107 2.46 0.22 -1.30
CA SER A 107 1.77 -1.01 -1.74
C SER A 107 2.04 -2.15 -0.77
N ILE A 108 1.01 -2.64 -0.07
CA ILE A 108 1.13 -3.79 0.85
C ILE A 108 0.13 -4.87 0.44
N PRO A 109 0.59 -6.11 0.14
CA PRO A 109 -0.31 -7.21 -0.18
C PRO A 109 -1.12 -7.61 1.05
N LEU A 110 -2.40 -7.26 1.09
CA LEU A 110 -3.33 -7.62 2.18
C LEU A 110 -4.45 -8.51 1.63
N ILE A 111 -4.18 -9.81 1.61
CA ILE A 111 -5.03 -10.82 0.96
C ILE A 111 -6.43 -10.97 1.60
N ASP A 112 -6.63 -10.51 2.84
CA ASP A 112 -7.89 -10.76 3.58
C ASP A 112 -8.57 -9.54 4.22
N LEU A 113 -7.97 -8.35 4.21
CA LEU A 113 -8.45 -7.26 5.07
C LEU A 113 -9.56 -6.39 4.46
N THR A 114 -9.86 -6.47 3.17
CA THR A 114 -10.75 -5.48 2.52
C THR A 114 -11.93 -6.13 1.78
N ARG A 115 -12.81 -6.85 2.47
CA ARG A 115 -14.12 -7.19 1.85
C ARG A 115 -15.07 -5.99 1.75
N ASN A 116 -14.84 -4.91 2.52
CA ASN A 116 -15.84 -3.85 2.70
C ASN A 116 -15.40 -2.41 2.38
N GLY A 117 -14.35 -2.22 1.58
CA GLY A 117 -14.10 -0.93 0.90
C GLY A 117 -13.98 0.29 1.82
N GLY A 118 -12.76 0.64 2.21
CA GLY A 118 -12.48 1.90 2.90
C GLY A 118 -11.34 1.81 3.89
N ILE A 119 -10.28 1.05 3.55
CA ILE A 119 -9.10 0.95 4.41
C ILE A 119 -8.01 1.87 3.89
N PHE A 120 -7.33 2.53 4.81
CA PHE A 120 -6.20 3.42 4.53
C PHE A 120 -5.11 3.25 5.58
N LEU A 121 -3.91 3.71 5.25
CA LEU A 121 -2.76 3.60 6.13
C LEU A 121 -2.39 4.95 6.74
N PHE A 122 -1.97 4.91 7.99
CA PHE A 122 -1.25 5.99 8.65
C PHE A 122 0.11 5.51 9.14
N GLN A 123 1.17 6.24 8.80
CA GLN A 123 2.48 5.98 9.38
C GLN A 123 2.57 6.68 10.75
N VAL A 124 2.94 5.93 11.78
CA VAL A 124 3.12 6.43 13.13
C VAL A 124 4.45 7.18 13.23
N GLN A 125 4.41 8.41 13.76
CA GLN A 125 5.59 9.19 14.08
C GLN A 125 5.61 9.52 15.59
N GLY A 126 6.73 9.20 16.23
CA GLY A 126 6.91 9.38 17.66
C GLY A 126 6.30 8.25 18.49
N ASP A 127 6.19 8.50 19.79
CA ASP A 127 6.22 7.42 20.79
C ASP A 127 4.88 7.29 21.54
N THR A 128 3.87 8.04 21.09
CA THR A 128 2.57 8.21 21.77
C THR A 128 1.81 6.90 21.98
N PHE A 129 2.11 5.86 21.19
CA PHE A 129 1.43 4.57 21.24
C PHE A 129 2.35 3.42 21.65
N MET A 130 3.52 3.70 22.23
CA MET A 130 4.46 2.64 22.65
C MET A 130 3.82 1.62 23.59
N GLN A 131 2.93 2.07 24.49
CA GLN A 131 2.25 1.18 25.43
C GLN A 131 1.21 0.25 24.78
N ASP A 132 0.75 0.59 23.57
CA ASP A 132 -0.04 -0.30 22.70
C ASP A 132 0.86 -1.19 21.82
N ASN A 133 2.18 -1.23 22.07
CA ASN A 133 3.21 -1.85 21.21
C ASN A 133 3.25 -1.30 19.78
N ILE A 134 2.72 -0.09 19.57
CA ILE A 134 2.74 0.63 18.30
C ILE A 134 3.90 1.61 18.36
N LEU A 135 4.92 1.37 17.52
CA LEU A 135 6.18 2.11 17.53
C LEU A 135 6.25 3.11 16.39
N ALA A 136 7.15 4.09 16.53
CA ALA A 136 7.48 5.00 15.44
C ALA A 136 7.93 4.21 14.20
N GLY A 137 7.37 4.54 13.04
CA GLY A 137 7.62 3.85 11.77
C GLY A 137 6.58 2.78 11.41
N ASP A 138 5.74 2.34 12.36
CA ASP A 138 4.66 1.41 12.08
C ASP A 138 3.60 2.00 11.14
N TYR A 139 2.94 1.14 10.40
CA TYR A 139 1.77 1.48 9.61
C TYR A 139 0.50 0.97 10.30
N LEU A 140 -0.39 1.88 10.67
CA LEU A 140 -1.71 1.56 11.18
C LEU A 140 -2.68 1.38 10.03
N LEU A 141 -3.36 0.23 10.01
CA LEU A 141 -4.45 -0.06 9.10
C LEU A 141 -5.73 0.46 9.73
N ILE A 142 -6.37 1.41 9.06
CA ILE A 142 -7.59 2.03 9.54
C ILE A 142 -8.73 1.71 8.57
N GLU A 143 -9.85 1.24 9.12
CA GLU A 143 -11.10 1.05 8.39
C GLU A 143 -12.04 2.23 8.67
N ARG A 144 -12.69 2.76 7.62
CA ARG A 144 -13.82 3.69 7.80
C ARG A 144 -14.97 2.96 8.48
N ALA A 145 -15.27 3.33 9.72
CA ALA A 145 -16.34 2.74 10.51
C ALA A 145 -17.24 3.86 11.05
N PRO A 146 -18.55 3.85 10.75
CA PRO A 146 -19.50 4.83 11.29
C PRO A 146 -19.82 4.59 12.77
N MET A 147 -19.55 3.38 13.28
CA MET A 147 -19.76 3.00 14.67
C MET A 147 -18.55 2.20 15.15
N VAL A 148 -18.19 2.41 16.42
CA VAL A 148 -17.05 1.77 17.09
C VAL A 148 -17.47 1.30 18.48
N ALA A 149 -16.84 0.24 18.96
CA ALA A 149 -17.05 -0.33 20.28
C ALA A 149 -16.10 0.30 21.32
N ASP A 150 -16.45 0.16 22.59
CA ASP A 150 -15.61 0.60 23.69
C ASP A 150 -14.26 -0.13 23.69
N GLY A 151 -13.19 0.62 23.95
CA GLY A 151 -11.82 0.15 23.96
C GLY A 151 -11.12 0.14 22.59
N GLU A 152 -11.87 0.33 21.49
CA GLU A 152 -11.28 0.35 20.15
C GLU A 152 -10.38 1.58 19.95
N ILE A 153 -9.27 1.36 19.25
CA ILE A 153 -8.36 2.43 18.85
C ILE A 153 -8.96 3.11 17.62
N VAL A 154 -9.22 4.41 17.73
CA VAL A 154 -9.91 5.18 16.70
C VAL A 154 -9.16 6.44 16.34
N ILE A 155 -9.31 6.86 15.10
CA ILE A 155 -8.99 8.20 14.66
C ILE A 155 -10.23 9.06 14.83
N VAL A 156 -10.11 10.14 15.59
CA VAL A 156 -11.19 11.07 15.86
C VAL A 156 -10.78 12.49 15.49
N LEU A 157 -11.73 13.21 14.90
CA LEU A 157 -11.64 14.63 14.62
C LEU A 157 -12.44 15.38 15.70
N ILE A 158 -11.74 16.19 16.49
CA ILE A 158 -12.30 17.01 17.55
C ILE A 158 -12.53 18.41 17.01
N ASP A 159 -13.73 18.94 17.23
CA ASP A 159 -14.16 20.29 16.81
C ASP A 159 -13.96 20.57 15.31
N GLY A 160 -13.96 19.54 14.48
CA GLY A 160 -13.71 19.66 13.04
C GLY A 160 -12.28 20.07 12.65
N ALA A 161 -11.35 20.19 13.62
CA ALA A 161 -10.02 20.74 13.38
C ALA A 161 -8.87 19.83 13.84
N GLU A 162 -9.00 19.16 14.98
CA GLU A 162 -7.90 18.40 15.57
C GLU A 162 -8.10 16.90 15.42
N CYS A 163 -7.27 16.24 14.61
CA CYS A 163 -7.38 14.81 14.35
C CYS A 163 -6.37 14.02 15.20
N ILE A 164 -6.87 13.19 16.12
CA ILE A 164 -6.07 12.46 17.11
C ILE A 164 -6.37 10.95 17.05
N LEU A 165 -5.47 10.13 17.62
CA LEU A 165 -5.67 8.70 17.77
C LEU A 165 -5.72 8.34 19.25
N LYS A 166 -6.82 7.70 19.69
CA LYS A 166 -7.14 7.39 21.09
C LYS A 166 -8.01 6.15 21.18
N ARG A 167 -8.09 5.56 22.37
CA ARG A 167 -9.11 4.55 22.68
C ARG A 167 -10.45 5.21 22.98
N TYR A 168 -11.48 4.76 22.29
CA TYR A 168 -12.85 5.27 22.43
C TYR A 168 -13.59 4.58 23.56
N TYR A 169 -14.33 5.34 24.36
CA TYR A 169 -15.30 4.81 25.32
C TYR A 169 -16.53 5.71 25.38
N LYS A 170 -17.72 5.13 25.22
CA LYS A 170 -18.98 5.84 25.40
C LYS A 170 -19.37 5.84 26.88
N GLN A 171 -19.65 7.02 27.44
CA GLN A 171 -20.07 7.14 28.83
C GLN A 171 -21.61 6.98 28.96
N PRO A 172 -22.11 6.55 30.13
CA PRO A 172 -23.56 6.41 30.37
C PRO A 172 -24.34 7.72 30.23
N ASP A 173 -23.69 8.86 30.50
CA ASP A 173 -24.25 10.20 30.38
C ASP A 173 -24.22 10.76 28.94
N GLY A 174 -23.79 9.94 27.96
CA GLY A 174 -23.72 10.30 26.55
C GLY A 174 -22.44 11.01 26.13
N ARG A 175 -21.51 11.31 27.05
CA ARG A 175 -20.19 11.88 26.69
C ARG A 175 -19.25 10.82 26.12
N ILE A 176 -18.23 11.26 25.41
CA ILE A 176 -17.17 10.42 24.85
C ILE A 176 -15.91 10.62 25.67
N ARG A 177 -15.35 9.50 26.15
CA ARG A 177 -14.06 9.46 26.82
C ARG A 177 -13.02 8.92 25.85
N LEU A 178 -12.00 9.73 25.58
CA LEU A 178 -10.85 9.38 24.74
C LEU A 178 -9.62 9.19 25.62
N ALA A 179 -9.13 7.96 25.70
CA ALA A 179 -8.00 7.60 26.56
C ALA A 179 -6.75 7.24 25.76
N SER A 180 -5.58 7.59 26.31
CA SER A 180 -4.31 6.98 25.89
C SER A 180 -4.20 5.57 26.48
N ALA A 181 -3.33 4.73 25.91
CA ALA A 181 -2.87 3.55 26.63
C ALA A 181 -2.04 3.91 27.87
N ASP A 182 -1.34 5.05 27.80
CA ASP A 182 -0.69 5.65 28.95
C ASP A 182 -1.68 6.15 30.00
N VAL A 183 -1.80 5.37 31.07
CA VAL A 183 -2.66 5.65 32.23
C VAL A 183 -2.21 6.89 33.00
N SER A 184 -0.97 7.36 32.82
CA SER A 184 -0.50 8.61 33.40
C SER A 184 -1.03 9.85 32.66
N ILE A 185 -1.58 9.68 31.45
CA ILE A 185 -2.18 10.74 30.66
C ILE A 185 -3.68 10.78 30.94
N ASP A 186 -4.15 11.90 31.47
CA ASP A 186 -5.57 12.10 31.75
C ASP A 186 -6.45 11.93 30.50
N PRO A 187 -7.59 11.23 30.60
CA PRO A 187 -8.49 11.04 29.48
C PRO A 187 -9.24 12.34 29.15
N MET A 188 -9.48 12.56 27.86
CA MET A 188 -10.34 13.67 27.41
C MET A 188 -11.79 13.22 27.48
N ILE A 189 -12.64 13.99 28.17
CA ILE A 189 -14.08 13.73 28.24
C ILE A 189 -14.79 14.88 27.52
N LEU A 190 -15.40 14.56 26.38
CA LEU A 190 -16.00 15.54 25.48
C LEU A 190 -17.47 15.21 25.20
N PRO A 191 -18.33 16.21 24.98
CA PRO A 191 -19.63 16.02 24.33
C PRO A 191 -19.52 15.24 23.01
N ALA A 192 -20.50 14.39 22.70
CA ALA A 192 -20.44 13.51 21.53
C ALA A 192 -20.50 14.26 20.19
N ASP A 193 -21.14 15.42 20.14
CA ASP A 193 -21.22 16.30 18.97
C ASP A 193 -19.87 16.94 18.59
N ARG A 194 -18.94 17.06 19.55
CA ARG A 194 -17.58 17.56 19.32
C ARG A 194 -16.62 16.49 18.77
N VAL A 195 -17.02 15.22 18.74
CA VAL A 195 -16.15 14.09 18.39
C VAL A 195 -16.67 13.37 17.15
N ALA A 196 -15.98 13.53 16.03
CA ALA A 196 -16.28 12.82 14.79
C ALA A 196 -15.29 11.68 14.55
N ILE A 197 -15.75 10.43 14.57
CA ILE A 197 -14.92 9.26 14.27
C ILE A 197 -14.63 9.21 12.77
N GLN A 198 -13.35 9.20 12.39
CA GLN A 198 -12.89 9.10 11.01
C GLN A 198 -12.62 7.64 10.59
N GLY A 199 -12.29 6.79 11.56
CA GLY A 199 -12.09 5.37 11.35
C GLY A 199 -11.53 4.66 12.58
N ARG A 200 -11.44 3.34 12.50
CA ARG A 200 -10.94 2.46 13.54
C ARG A 200 -9.69 1.73 13.08
N ALA A 201 -8.71 1.59 13.97
CA ALA A 201 -7.54 0.76 13.72
C ALA A 201 -7.93 -0.73 13.77
N ILE A 202 -7.65 -1.44 12.69
CA ILE A 202 -7.90 -2.88 12.53
C ILE A 202 -6.62 -3.70 12.54
N GLY A 203 -5.44 -3.05 12.52
CA GLY A 203 -4.17 -3.73 12.57
C GLY A 203 -2.96 -2.80 12.56
N VAL A 204 -1.80 -3.39 12.85
CA VAL A 204 -0.49 -2.75 12.81
C VAL A 204 0.38 -3.56 11.86
N LEU A 205 1.08 -2.88 10.95
CA LEU A 205 2.09 -3.48 10.09
C LEU A 205 3.45 -2.86 10.41
N ARG A 206 4.40 -3.72 10.75
CA ARG A 206 5.81 -3.37 10.95
C ARG A 206 6.66 -4.05 9.88
N LEU A 207 7.44 -3.25 9.17
CA LEU A 207 8.37 -3.73 8.15
C LEU A 207 9.79 -3.71 8.75
N TYR A 208 10.54 -4.78 8.57
CA TYR A 208 11.93 -4.95 9.04
C TYR A 208 12.89 -5.01 7.85
#